data_AF-A0A7S1ZNC9-F1
#
_entry.id   AF-A0A7S1ZNC9-F1
#
_cell.length_a   1.000
_cell.length_b   1.000
_cell.length_c   1.000
_cell.angle_alpha   90.00
_cell.angle_beta   90.00
_cell.angle_gamma   90.00
#
_symmetry.space_group_name_H-M   'P 1'
#
loop_
_entity.id
_entity.type
_entity.pdbx_description
1 polymer ?
#
loop_
_entity_poly.entity_id
_entity_poly.type
_entity_poly.pdbx_seq_one_letter_code
_entity_poly.pdbx_strand_id
1 'polypeptide(L)'
;MLFKLVLICLLSTTLPPLPVITATEQSSQSSIDITNGHANLLEGQRLLQLGHYTDATTFFWRAVLLHSSSSSSSLYSVNDAFTPFLQCYINLNKLVDGITFVAAESYLRRQEDMGDLYLEQALEQDDGHESAVRLKEIVTNYSLDSVVTLGWIKEVRDAVDVATAVSIDDGDYDGTDNNKNTSSNHDHTTTMKNANDISDQYNQEDSNNTLIPLLTQTKYQNSTPEQLYNLGTQYFNTNNLPHAEQLFQLSCIKSNTQLAAACTNAVYLRSHLCLWGVNGTGFERDM
;
A
#
# COMPACT_ATOMS: atom_id res chain seq x y z
N MET A 1 -25.81 -23.18 28.72
CA MET A 1 -26.98 -23.09 27.81
C MET A 1 -27.87 -21.90 28.18
N LEU A 2 -27.34 -20.67 28.18
CA LEU A 2 -28.12 -19.48 28.59
C LEU A 2 -27.41 -18.18 28.20
N PHE A 3 -27.12 -17.96 26.91
CA PHE A 3 -26.67 -16.65 26.39
C PHE A 3 -26.93 -16.58 24.87
N LYS A 4 -28.22 -16.61 24.47
CA LYS A 4 -28.66 -16.34 23.10
C LYS A 4 -30.08 -15.77 23.13
N LEU A 5 -30.30 -14.56 23.67
CA LEU A 5 -31.64 -13.93 23.55
C LEU A 5 -31.73 -12.42 23.83
N VAL A 6 -30.72 -11.60 23.48
CA VAL A 6 -30.83 -10.12 23.69
C VAL A 6 -30.46 -9.28 22.44
N LEU A 7 -30.16 -9.87 21.28
CA LEU A 7 -29.66 -9.11 20.12
C LEU A 7 -30.64 -8.96 18.94
N ILE A 8 -31.95 -8.93 19.19
CA ILE A 8 -32.95 -8.66 18.14
C ILE A 8 -34.03 -7.74 18.72
N CYS A 9 -33.71 -6.45 18.87
CA CYS A 9 -34.74 -5.42 19.13
C CYS A 9 -34.32 -3.96 18.84
N LEU A 10 -33.18 -3.72 18.17
CA LEU A 10 -32.68 -2.34 17.92
C LEU A 10 -32.42 -2.02 16.44
N LEU A 11 -33.12 -2.65 15.51
CA LEU A 11 -33.06 -2.33 14.08
C LEU A 11 -34.45 -1.95 13.55
N SER A 12 -34.96 -0.78 13.98
CA SER A 12 -36.11 -0.11 13.34
C SER A 12 -36.13 1.39 13.66
N THR A 13 -34.97 2.06 13.67
CA THR A 13 -34.95 3.52 13.52
C THR A 13 -34.84 3.83 12.04
N THR A 14 -35.97 4.24 11.46
CA THR A 14 -36.07 4.82 10.13
C THR A 14 -35.21 6.08 10.09
N LEU A 15 -34.00 5.98 9.53
CA LEU A 15 -33.18 7.15 9.25
C LEU A 15 -33.92 8.02 8.21
N PRO A 16 -34.04 9.35 8.43
CA PRO A 16 -34.52 10.25 7.41
C PRO A 16 -33.56 10.21 6.21
N PRO A 17 -34.07 10.27 4.97
CA PRO A 17 -33.22 10.32 3.79
C PRO A 17 -32.32 11.57 3.87
N LEU A 18 -31.01 11.34 3.83
CA LEU A 18 -30.02 12.41 3.80
C LEU A 18 -30.28 13.31 2.59
N PRO A 19 -30.12 14.64 2.74
CA PRO A 19 -30.32 15.57 1.64
C PRO A 19 -29.34 15.24 0.52
N VAL A 20 -29.88 14.93 -0.66
CA VAL A 20 -29.10 14.82 -1.90
C VAL A 20 -28.58 16.21 -2.21
N ILE A 21 -27.32 16.47 -1.87
CA ILE A 21 -26.62 17.68 -2.29
C ILE A 21 -26.29 17.50 -3.77
N THR A 22 -27.18 17.95 -4.64
CA THR A 22 -26.89 18.12 -6.07
C THR A 22 -25.92 19.29 -6.22
N ALA A 23 -24.63 19.00 -6.10
CA ALA A 23 -23.57 19.92 -6.49
C ALA A 23 -23.58 20.04 -8.02
N THR A 24 -24.22 21.09 -8.52
CA THR A 24 -24.10 21.53 -9.92
C THR A 24 -22.72 22.15 -10.10
N GLU A 25 -21.69 21.33 -10.19
CA GLU A 25 -20.33 21.75 -10.49
C GLU A 25 -20.13 21.77 -12.02
N GLN A 26 -20.36 22.94 -12.63
CA GLN A 26 -19.73 23.27 -13.90
C GLN A 26 -18.25 23.56 -13.62
N SER A 27 -17.48 22.47 -13.42
CA SER A 27 -16.02 22.53 -13.39
C SER A 27 -15.54 22.82 -14.80
N SER A 28 -15.10 24.06 -15.04
CA SER A 28 -14.24 24.36 -16.18
C SER A 28 -12.98 23.52 -16.00
N GLN A 29 -12.89 22.45 -16.77
CA GLN A 29 -11.83 21.46 -16.77
C GLN A 29 -10.49 22.14 -17.09
N SER A 30 -9.87 22.75 -16.08
CA SER A 30 -8.53 23.29 -16.19
C SER A 30 -7.61 22.12 -16.50
N SER A 31 -6.84 22.24 -17.59
CA SER A 31 -5.85 21.23 -17.94
C SER A 31 -4.89 21.07 -16.76
N ILE A 32 -4.92 19.89 -16.13
CA ILE A 32 -4.08 19.59 -14.98
C ILE A 32 -2.63 19.60 -15.45
N ASP A 33 -1.78 20.34 -14.74
CA ASP A 33 -0.35 20.34 -15.02
C ASP A 33 0.24 18.99 -14.61
N ILE A 34 0.40 18.11 -15.61
CA ILE A 34 0.92 16.75 -15.42
C ILE A 34 2.36 16.73 -14.90
N THR A 35 3.09 17.85 -14.96
CA THR A 35 4.48 17.95 -14.48
C THR A 35 4.59 18.44 -13.04
N ASN A 36 3.47 18.85 -12.44
CA ASN A 36 3.41 19.32 -11.07
C ASN A 36 2.91 18.22 -10.13
N GLY A 37 3.80 17.72 -9.27
CA GLY A 37 3.47 16.63 -8.34
C GLY A 37 2.31 16.95 -7.39
N HIS A 38 2.23 18.18 -6.87
CA HIS A 38 1.12 18.59 -5.99
C HIS A 38 -0.22 18.68 -6.75
N ALA A 39 -0.22 19.15 -8.00
CA ALA A 39 -1.43 19.15 -8.83
C ALA A 39 -1.94 17.72 -9.10
N ASN A 40 -1.02 16.77 -9.36
CA ASN A 40 -1.38 15.36 -9.49
C ASN A 40 -1.91 14.77 -8.17
N LEU A 41 -1.34 15.12 -7.02
CA LEU A 41 -1.85 14.70 -5.72
C LEU A 41 -3.31 15.13 -5.51
N LEU A 42 -3.61 16.42 -5.74
CA LEU A 42 -4.96 16.97 -5.58
C LEU A 42 -5.97 16.29 -6.52
N GLU A 43 -5.58 16.03 -7.77
CA GLU A 43 -6.46 15.31 -8.69
C GLU A 43 -6.68 13.85 -8.26
N GLY A 44 -5.63 13.16 -7.82
CA GLY A 44 -5.75 11.80 -7.28
C GLY A 44 -6.72 11.76 -6.10
N GLN A 45 -6.65 12.75 -5.19
CA GLN A 45 -7.58 12.87 -4.06
C GLN A 45 -9.02 13.13 -4.53
N ARG A 46 -9.22 13.99 -5.53
CA ARG A 46 -10.54 14.25 -6.11
C ARG A 46 -11.15 12.98 -6.72
N LEU A 47 -10.36 12.25 -7.51
CA LEU A 47 -10.79 10.99 -8.14
C LEU A 47 -11.08 9.89 -7.11
N LEU A 48 -10.26 9.80 -6.07
CA LEU A 48 -10.47 8.88 -4.95
C LEU A 48 -11.82 9.14 -4.25
N GLN A 49 -12.16 10.40 -4.00
CA GLN A 49 -13.45 10.80 -3.40
C GLN A 49 -14.64 10.46 -4.30
N LEU A 50 -14.45 10.48 -5.62
CA LEU A 50 -15.48 10.07 -6.59
C LEU A 50 -15.56 8.56 -6.78
N GLY A 51 -14.69 7.77 -6.15
CA GLY A 51 -14.63 6.31 -6.33
C GLY A 51 -13.98 5.85 -7.63
N HIS A 52 -13.31 6.75 -8.35
CA HIS A 52 -12.62 6.46 -9.60
C HIS A 52 -11.19 5.95 -9.30
N TYR A 53 -11.10 4.78 -8.65
CA TYR A 53 -9.82 4.27 -8.13
C TYR A 53 -8.78 3.99 -9.22
N THR A 54 -9.20 3.46 -10.37
CA THR A 54 -8.31 3.15 -11.50
C THR A 54 -7.63 4.40 -12.07
N ASP A 55 -8.36 5.51 -12.17
CA ASP A 55 -7.80 6.77 -12.65
C ASP A 55 -6.90 7.40 -11.57
N ALA A 56 -7.35 7.35 -10.32
CA ALA A 56 -6.65 7.94 -9.18
C ALA A 56 -5.24 7.37 -8.97
N THR A 57 -5.03 6.06 -9.18
CA THR A 57 -3.71 5.42 -9.05
C THR A 57 -2.66 6.07 -9.94
N THR A 58 -3.02 6.40 -11.19
CA THR A 58 -2.11 7.05 -12.15
C THR A 58 -1.64 8.40 -11.63
N PHE A 59 -2.55 9.21 -11.09
CA PHE A 59 -2.24 10.52 -10.54
C PHE A 59 -1.41 10.43 -9.25
N PHE A 60 -1.77 9.54 -8.33
CA PHE A 60 -0.99 9.35 -7.10
C PHE A 60 0.42 8.85 -7.39
N TRP A 61 0.58 7.88 -8.30
CA TRP A 61 1.91 7.40 -8.66
C TRP A 61 2.75 8.51 -9.30
N ARG A 62 2.18 9.30 -10.22
CA ARG A 62 2.87 10.47 -10.78
C ARG A 62 3.29 11.46 -9.70
N ALA A 63 2.45 11.74 -8.70
CA ALA A 63 2.82 12.58 -7.57
C ALA A 63 4.02 12.00 -6.80
N VAL A 64 4.04 10.69 -6.51
CA VAL A 64 5.21 10.01 -5.91
C VAL A 64 6.48 10.25 -6.74
N LEU A 65 6.39 10.08 -8.07
CA LEU A 65 7.54 10.23 -8.96
C LEU A 65 8.05 11.67 -9.06
N LEU A 66 7.13 12.64 -9.03
CA LEU A 66 7.43 14.07 -9.20
C LEU A 66 7.78 14.78 -7.89
N HIS A 67 7.64 14.12 -6.74
CA HIS A 67 7.93 14.69 -5.43
C HIS A 67 9.35 15.26 -5.35
N SER A 68 10.36 14.51 -5.84
CA SER A 68 11.77 14.94 -5.78
C SER A 68 12.17 15.98 -6.83
N SER A 69 11.39 16.12 -7.90
CA SER A 69 11.75 16.94 -9.07
C SER A 69 11.05 18.30 -9.13
N SER A 70 10.04 18.50 -8.29
CA SER A 70 9.20 19.69 -8.32
C SER A 70 9.53 20.62 -7.15
N SER A 71 9.39 21.93 -7.37
CA SER A 71 9.41 22.93 -6.28
C SER A 71 8.30 22.70 -5.23
N SER A 72 7.39 21.76 -5.49
CA SER A 72 6.32 21.34 -4.60
C SER A 72 6.70 20.26 -3.59
N SER A 73 7.96 19.85 -3.48
CA SER A 73 8.40 18.88 -2.45
C SER A 73 8.15 19.35 -1.02
N SER A 74 7.90 20.65 -0.80
CA SER A 74 7.51 21.22 0.50
C SER A 74 6.01 21.25 0.75
N LEU A 75 5.18 20.99 -0.27
CA LEU A 75 3.73 21.09 -0.19
C LEU A 75 3.06 19.78 0.23
N TYR A 76 3.74 18.66 0.07
CA TYR A 76 3.28 17.33 0.46
C TYR A 76 4.48 16.40 0.62
N SER A 77 4.30 15.34 1.41
CA SER A 77 5.26 14.25 1.56
C SER A 77 4.96 13.12 0.58
N VAL A 78 5.95 12.26 0.30
CA VAL A 78 5.74 11.06 -0.53
C VAL A 78 4.60 10.19 0.02
N ASN A 79 4.44 10.11 1.34
CA ASN A 79 3.40 9.32 1.99
C ASN A 79 1.98 9.82 1.69
N ASP A 80 1.81 11.12 1.48
CA ASP A 80 0.51 11.73 1.16
C ASP A 80 0.01 11.27 -0.22
N ALA A 81 0.90 10.83 -1.11
CA ALA A 81 0.56 10.24 -2.40
C ALA A 81 0.62 8.71 -2.40
N PHE A 82 1.62 8.11 -1.76
CA PHE A 82 1.84 6.66 -1.77
C PHE A 82 0.76 5.87 -1.00
N THR A 83 0.31 6.40 0.14
CA THR A 83 -0.74 5.74 0.93
C THR A 83 -2.06 5.63 0.16
N PRO A 84 -2.61 6.72 -0.39
CA PRO A 84 -3.86 6.62 -1.15
C PRO A 84 -3.69 5.88 -2.49
N PHE A 85 -2.49 5.82 -3.06
CA PHE A 85 -2.20 4.92 -4.18
C PHE A 85 -2.49 3.46 -3.83
N LEU A 86 -1.95 2.94 -2.71
CA LEU A 86 -2.24 1.58 -2.26
C LEU A 86 -3.70 1.41 -1.84
N GLN A 87 -4.31 2.45 -1.25
CA GLN A 87 -5.74 2.44 -0.90
C GLN A 87 -6.64 2.22 -2.12
N CYS A 88 -6.29 2.78 -3.29
CA CYS A 88 -7.01 2.52 -4.53
C CYS A 88 -6.99 1.02 -4.89
N TYR A 89 -5.82 0.37 -4.80
CA TYR A 89 -5.71 -1.08 -5.02
C TYR A 89 -6.47 -1.91 -3.99
N ILE A 90 -6.52 -1.48 -2.72
CA ILE A 90 -7.36 -2.11 -1.69
C ILE A 90 -8.83 -2.05 -2.08
N ASN A 91 -9.33 -0.87 -2.50
CA ASN A 91 -10.72 -0.68 -2.91
C ASN A 91 -11.08 -1.48 -4.17
N LEU A 92 -10.09 -1.76 -5.03
CA LEU A 92 -10.23 -2.62 -6.21
C LEU A 92 -10.08 -4.11 -5.89
N ASN A 93 -9.83 -4.48 -4.63
CA ASN A 93 -9.49 -5.85 -4.20
C ASN A 93 -8.29 -6.44 -4.95
N LYS A 94 -7.28 -5.59 -5.19
CA LYS A 94 -6.07 -5.88 -5.97
C LYS A 94 -4.80 -5.43 -5.23
N LEU A 95 -4.77 -5.52 -3.89
CA LEU A 95 -3.64 -5.04 -3.10
C LEU A 95 -2.30 -5.67 -3.54
N VAL A 96 -2.29 -6.97 -3.85
CA VAL A 96 -1.07 -7.68 -4.28
C VAL A 96 -0.56 -7.17 -5.62
N ASP A 97 -1.45 -6.85 -6.57
CA ASP A 97 -1.10 -6.17 -7.82
C ASP A 97 -0.41 -4.84 -7.55
N GLY A 98 -0.97 -4.02 -6.64
CA GLY A 98 -0.42 -2.72 -6.26
C GLY A 98 0.96 -2.81 -5.63
N ILE A 99 1.20 -3.80 -4.76
CA ILE A 99 2.52 -4.04 -4.15
C ILE A 99 3.51 -4.55 -5.21
N THR A 100 3.07 -5.47 -6.08
CA THR A 100 3.89 -6.00 -7.19
C THR A 100 4.28 -4.90 -8.17
N PHE A 101 3.39 -3.96 -8.45
CA PHE A 101 3.66 -2.79 -9.27
C PHE A 101 4.81 -1.95 -8.69
N VAL A 102 4.77 -1.68 -7.38
CA VAL A 102 5.82 -0.90 -6.69
C VAL A 102 7.16 -1.64 -6.76
N ALA A 103 7.17 -2.95 -6.51
CA ALA A 103 8.38 -3.78 -6.63
C ALA A 103 8.99 -3.69 -8.04
N ALA A 104 8.16 -3.87 -9.08
CA ALA A 104 8.61 -3.79 -10.47
C ALA A 104 9.16 -2.40 -10.83
N GLU A 105 8.48 -1.32 -10.42
CA GLU A 105 8.97 0.05 -10.60
C GLU A 105 10.30 0.30 -9.87
N SER A 106 10.48 -0.22 -8.66
CA SER A 106 11.75 -0.12 -7.93
C SER A 106 12.90 -0.78 -8.68
N TYR A 107 12.71 -1.99 -9.23
CA TYR A 107 13.75 -2.63 -10.05
C TYR A 107 14.05 -1.86 -11.33
N LEU A 108 13.03 -1.33 -12.02
CA LEU A 108 13.23 -0.50 -13.23
C LEU A 108 14.06 0.76 -12.93
N ARG A 109 14.02 1.24 -11.68
CA ARG A 109 14.79 2.40 -11.18
C ARG A 109 16.12 2.03 -10.54
N ARG A 110 16.52 0.75 -10.57
CA ARG A 110 17.74 0.23 -9.91
C ARG A 110 17.75 0.39 -8.40
N GLN A 111 16.56 0.33 -7.78
CA GLN A 111 16.40 0.34 -6.33
C GLN A 111 16.13 -1.10 -5.87
N GLU A 112 17.15 -1.96 -5.99
CA GLU A 112 17.02 -3.42 -5.80
C GLU A 112 16.53 -3.77 -4.38
N ASP A 113 17.12 -3.16 -3.35
CA ASP A 113 16.72 -3.39 -1.95
C ASP A 113 15.22 -3.09 -1.71
N MET A 114 14.69 -2.05 -2.35
CA MET A 114 13.27 -1.69 -2.27
C MET A 114 12.40 -2.62 -3.11
N GLY A 115 12.89 -3.05 -4.28
CA GLY A 115 12.22 -4.04 -5.12
C GLY A 115 12.04 -5.37 -4.39
N ASP A 116 13.11 -5.86 -3.75
CA ASP A 116 13.13 -7.10 -2.97
C ASP A 116 12.14 -7.02 -1.79
N LEU A 117 12.16 -5.91 -1.04
CA LEU A 117 11.26 -5.70 0.09
C LEU A 117 9.78 -5.79 -0.30
N TYR A 118 9.38 -5.08 -1.37
CA TYR A 118 7.98 -5.10 -1.81
C TYR A 118 7.61 -6.42 -2.50
N LEU A 119 8.55 -7.06 -3.20
CA LEU A 119 8.31 -8.37 -3.79
C LEU A 119 8.09 -9.44 -2.71
N GLU A 120 8.90 -9.45 -1.65
CA GLU A 120 8.70 -10.32 -0.49
C GLU A 120 7.32 -10.06 0.13
N GLN A 121 6.97 -8.79 0.35
CA GLN A 121 5.67 -8.43 0.91
C GLN A 121 4.48 -8.89 0.04
N ALA A 122 4.59 -8.79 -1.29
CA ALA A 122 3.55 -9.27 -2.20
C ALA A 122 3.35 -10.79 -2.08
N LEU A 123 4.45 -11.55 -2.03
CA LEU A 123 4.43 -13.00 -1.91
C LEU A 123 4.05 -13.50 -0.52
N GLU A 124 4.30 -12.71 0.53
CA GLU A 124 3.77 -12.99 1.88
C GLU A 124 2.26 -12.84 1.94
N GLN A 125 1.69 -11.91 1.17
CA GLN A 125 0.26 -11.67 1.12
C GLN A 125 -0.48 -12.71 0.27
N ASP A 126 0.12 -13.16 -0.84
CA ASP A 126 -0.36 -14.23 -1.71
C ASP A 126 0.84 -14.88 -2.43
N ASP A 127 1.22 -16.08 -1.99
CA ASP A 127 2.39 -16.81 -2.49
C ASP A 127 2.18 -17.39 -3.90
N GLY A 128 0.93 -17.50 -4.34
CA GLY A 128 0.53 -18.00 -5.65
C GLY A 128 0.22 -16.89 -6.66
N HIS A 129 0.41 -15.62 -6.30
CA HIS A 129 0.04 -14.51 -7.16
C HIS A 129 0.90 -14.47 -8.44
N GLU A 130 0.28 -14.69 -9.60
CA GLU A 130 0.94 -14.92 -10.89
C GLU A 130 2.02 -13.87 -11.21
N SER A 131 1.68 -12.59 -11.13
CA SER A 131 2.61 -11.49 -11.43
C SER A 131 3.77 -11.38 -10.45
N ALA A 132 3.55 -11.68 -9.17
CA ALA A 132 4.58 -11.61 -8.14
C ALA A 132 5.57 -12.77 -8.28
N VAL A 133 5.05 -13.99 -8.49
CA VAL A 133 5.85 -15.19 -8.78
C VAL A 133 6.68 -14.97 -10.05
N ARG A 134 6.07 -14.46 -11.11
CA ARG A 134 6.76 -14.13 -12.37
C ARG A 134 7.87 -13.10 -12.16
N LEU A 135 7.60 -12.04 -11.39
CA LEU A 135 8.63 -11.04 -11.07
C LEU A 135 9.81 -11.67 -10.32
N LYS A 136 9.53 -12.52 -9.32
CA LYS A 136 10.56 -13.25 -8.56
C LYS A 136 11.43 -14.12 -9.45
N GLU A 137 10.83 -14.86 -10.38
CA GLU A 137 11.57 -15.69 -11.33
C GLU A 137 12.49 -14.85 -12.22
N ILE A 138 12.04 -13.66 -12.66
CA ILE A 138 12.85 -12.76 -13.48
C ILE A 138 14.05 -12.25 -12.69
N VAL A 139 13.85 -11.72 -11.48
CA VAL A 139 14.93 -11.09 -10.70
C VAL A 139 15.90 -12.09 -10.11
N THR A 140 15.48 -13.33 -9.85
CA THR A 140 16.35 -14.39 -9.31
C THR A 140 17.24 -15.01 -10.40
N ASN A 141 16.72 -15.17 -11.61
CA ASN A 141 17.40 -15.95 -12.66
C ASN A 141 18.21 -15.09 -13.63
N TYR A 142 17.98 -13.78 -13.67
CA TYR A 142 18.58 -12.90 -14.67
C TYR A 142 19.25 -11.68 -14.04
N SER A 143 20.34 -11.24 -14.66
CA SER A 143 20.98 -9.97 -14.29
C SER A 143 20.06 -8.80 -14.64
N LEU A 144 19.87 -7.88 -13.69
CA LEU A 144 19.11 -6.65 -13.87
C LEU A 144 19.78 -5.68 -14.86
N ASP A 145 21.07 -5.84 -15.16
CA ASP A 145 21.79 -5.04 -16.16
C ASP A 145 21.38 -5.32 -17.60
N SER A 146 20.72 -6.45 -17.85
CA SER A 146 20.25 -6.81 -19.17
C SER A 146 19.00 -6.02 -19.57
N VAL A 147 19.05 -5.39 -20.74
CA VAL A 147 17.90 -4.72 -21.38
C VAL A 147 16.71 -5.67 -21.54
N VAL A 148 16.97 -6.95 -21.77
CA VAL A 148 15.93 -7.98 -21.91
C VAL A 148 15.20 -8.18 -20.58
N THR A 149 15.94 -8.27 -19.47
CA THR A 149 15.38 -8.42 -18.12
C THR A 149 14.49 -7.22 -17.77
N LEU A 150 14.94 -6.00 -18.04
CA LEU A 150 14.13 -4.79 -17.82
C LEU A 150 12.87 -4.78 -18.68
N GLY A 151 12.94 -5.32 -19.90
CA GLY A 151 11.76 -5.51 -20.76
C GLY A 151 10.71 -6.41 -20.11
N TRP A 152 11.12 -7.54 -19.52
CA TRP A 152 10.22 -8.45 -18.81
C TRP A 152 9.66 -7.85 -17.52
N ILE A 153 10.47 -7.12 -16.74
CA ILE A 153 9.98 -6.42 -15.54
C ILE A 153 8.93 -5.38 -15.93
N LYS A 154 9.15 -4.65 -17.02
CA LYS A 154 8.17 -3.69 -17.54
C LYS A 154 6.86 -4.38 -17.94
N GLU A 155 6.95 -5.54 -18.58
CA GLU A 155 5.76 -6.33 -18.93
C GLU A 155 4.96 -6.74 -17.69
N VAL A 156 5.63 -7.20 -16.63
CA VAL A 156 4.97 -7.53 -15.36
C VAL A 156 4.30 -6.29 -14.75
N ARG A 157 5.01 -5.16 -14.71
CA ARG A 157 4.46 -3.88 -14.23
C ARG A 157 3.21 -3.48 -15.00
N ASP A 158 3.26 -3.52 -16.34
CA ASP A 158 2.15 -3.10 -17.19
C ASP A 158 0.94 -4.05 -17.05
N ALA A 159 1.17 -5.33 -16.72
CA ALA A 159 0.11 -6.31 -16.47
C ALA A 159 -0.62 -6.10 -15.14
N VAL A 160 0.07 -5.62 -14.09
CA VAL A 160 -0.54 -5.29 -12.79
C VAL A 160 -1.09 -3.86 -12.72
N ASP A 161 -0.76 -3.02 -13.70
CA ASP A 161 -1.27 -1.65 -13.78
C ASP A 161 -2.76 -1.65 -14.16
N VAL A 162 -3.61 -1.31 -13.19
CA VAL A 162 -5.05 -1.22 -13.36
C VAL A 162 -5.47 -0.22 -14.43
N ALA A 163 -4.67 0.81 -14.71
CA ALA A 163 -4.98 1.81 -15.74
C ALA A 163 -4.90 1.24 -17.16
N THR A 164 -4.06 0.21 -17.37
CA THR A 164 -3.87 -0.43 -18.68
C THR A 164 -5.03 -1.39 -19.02
N ALA A 165 -5.71 -1.95 -18.01
CA ALA A 165 -6.73 -2.97 -18.19
C ALA A 165 -8.05 -2.47 -18.81
N VAL A 166 -8.31 -1.15 -18.79
CA VAL A 166 -9.61 -0.58 -19.22
C VAL A 166 -9.67 -0.30 -20.74
N SER A 167 -8.56 -0.44 -21.48
CA SER A 167 -8.49 -0.02 -22.90
C SER A 167 -8.95 -1.07 -23.93
N ILE A 168 -9.52 -2.21 -23.52
CA ILE A 168 -9.82 -3.34 -24.41
C ILE A 168 -11.30 -3.73 -24.33
N ASP A 169 -12.22 -2.80 -24.58
CA ASP A 169 -13.58 -3.19 -25.00
C ASP A 169 -14.35 -2.07 -25.72
N ASP A 170 -13.73 -1.43 -26.71
CA ASP A 170 -14.51 -0.73 -27.75
C ASP A 170 -14.73 -1.70 -28.91
N GLY A 171 -15.61 -2.68 -28.65
CA GLY A 171 -16.14 -3.55 -29.68
C GLY A 171 -16.91 -2.76 -30.73
N ASP A 172 -16.29 -2.59 -31.90
CA ASP A 172 -16.99 -2.59 -33.17
C ASP A 172 -17.66 -3.97 -33.30
N TYR A 173 -18.95 -4.01 -32.95
CA TYR A 173 -19.79 -5.19 -32.99
C TYR A 173 -20.08 -5.55 -34.45
N ASP A 174 -19.11 -6.19 -35.14
CA ASP A 174 -19.40 -6.95 -36.36
C ASP A 174 -19.80 -8.36 -35.96
N GLY A 175 -21.09 -8.63 -36.10
CA GLY A 175 -21.71 -9.90 -35.74
C GLY A 175 -21.19 -11.04 -36.60
N THR A 176 -20.26 -11.84 -36.06
CA THR A 176 -20.05 -13.21 -36.53
C THR A 176 -19.94 -14.16 -35.34
N ASP A 177 -21.03 -14.89 -35.13
CA ASP A 177 -21.16 -16.02 -34.21
C ASP A 177 -20.03 -17.03 -34.42
N ASN A 178 -19.16 -17.22 -33.42
CA ASN A 178 -18.44 -18.47 -33.25
C ASN A 178 -18.22 -18.80 -31.78
N ASN A 179 -19.17 -19.58 -31.30
CA ASN A 179 -19.21 -20.38 -30.09
C ASN A 179 -17.86 -21.07 -29.77
N LYS A 180 -17.18 -20.63 -28.71
CA LYS A 180 -16.14 -21.42 -28.05
C LYS A 180 -16.28 -21.31 -26.53
N ASN A 181 -16.99 -22.30 -25.99
CA ASN A 181 -17.08 -22.63 -24.57
C ASN A 181 -15.67 -22.80 -23.97
N THR A 182 -15.32 -21.94 -23.01
CA THR A 182 -14.30 -22.24 -22.00
C THR A 182 -14.90 -21.97 -20.63
N SER A 183 -15.56 -22.99 -20.11
CA SER A 183 -16.05 -23.09 -18.74
C SER A 183 -14.87 -23.34 -17.80
N SER A 184 -14.51 -22.34 -17.00
CA SER A 184 -13.70 -22.54 -15.79
C SER A 184 -14.53 -22.10 -14.59
N ASN A 185 -15.23 -23.06 -14.00
CA ASN A 185 -15.83 -22.93 -12.68
C ASN A 185 -14.71 -23.01 -11.64
N HIS A 186 -14.40 -21.89 -10.99
CA HIS A 186 -13.67 -21.93 -9.72
C HIS A 186 -14.44 -21.14 -8.66
N ASP A 187 -15.34 -21.86 -7.97
CA ASP A 187 -15.96 -21.39 -6.73
C ASP A 187 -14.89 -21.41 -5.63
N HIS A 188 -14.30 -20.24 -5.34
CA HIS A 188 -13.59 -20.02 -4.09
C HIS A 188 -14.34 -18.96 -3.28
N THR A 189 -15.29 -19.44 -2.47
CA THR A 189 -16.05 -18.63 -1.52
C THR A 189 -15.15 -18.34 -0.31
N THR A 190 -14.31 -17.32 -0.42
CA THR A 190 -13.64 -16.74 0.75
C THR A 190 -14.62 -15.80 1.44
N THR A 191 -15.11 -16.21 2.61
CA THR A 191 -15.95 -15.40 3.49
C THR A 191 -15.20 -14.14 3.91
N MET A 192 -15.34 -13.06 3.14
CA MET A 192 -14.82 -11.75 3.49
C MET A 192 -15.64 -11.17 4.65
N LYS A 193 -14.94 -10.85 5.74
CA LYS A 193 -15.49 -10.06 6.83
C LYS A 193 -15.89 -8.68 6.29
N ASN A 194 -17.04 -8.22 6.79
CA ASN A 194 -17.76 -7.02 6.41
C ASN A 194 -16.85 -5.78 6.27
N ALA A 195 -16.74 -5.21 5.07
CA ALA A 195 -15.90 -4.05 4.75
C ALA A 195 -16.32 -2.75 5.48
N ASN A 196 -17.50 -2.74 6.10
CA ASN A 196 -18.01 -1.59 6.84
C ASN A 196 -17.41 -1.44 8.25
N ASP A 197 -16.82 -2.50 8.85
CA ASP A 197 -16.17 -2.40 10.17
C ASP A 197 -14.76 -1.77 10.12
N ILE A 198 -14.18 -1.59 8.92
CA ILE A 198 -12.84 -1.00 8.75
C ILE A 198 -12.92 0.53 8.55
N SER A 199 -14.03 1.05 8.02
CA SER A 199 -14.14 2.48 7.69
C SER A 199 -14.43 3.37 8.91
N ASP A 200 -15.06 2.85 9.95
CA ASP A 200 -15.44 3.62 11.14
C ASP A 200 -14.26 3.87 12.11
N GLN A 201 -13.08 3.30 11.84
CA GLN A 201 -11.88 3.48 12.64
C GLN A 201 -10.94 4.60 12.14
N TYR A 202 -11.30 5.30 11.05
CA TYR A 202 -10.42 6.27 10.37
C TYR A 202 -10.73 7.75 10.66
N ASN A 203 -11.82 8.07 11.37
CA ASN A 203 -12.29 9.47 11.51
C ASN A 203 -12.18 10.05 12.92
N GLN A 204 -11.24 9.58 13.74
CA GLN A 204 -11.00 10.16 15.06
C GLN A 204 -9.53 10.55 15.27
N GLU A 205 -9.29 11.85 15.01
CA GLU A 205 -8.37 12.79 15.66
C GLU A 205 -6.89 12.39 15.82
N ASP A 206 -6.05 13.17 15.10
CA ASP A 206 -4.72 13.66 15.46
C ASP A 206 -3.69 12.67 16.07
N SER A 207 -2.60 12.50 15.32
CA SER A 207 -1.34 11.82 15.68
C SER A 207 -1.37 10.30 15.54
N ASN A 208 -0.86 9.77 14.41
CA ASN A 208 0.21 8.76 14.39
C ASN A 208 0.45 8.24 12.96
N ASN A 209 1.70 8.36 12.53
CA ASN A 209 2.27 7.80 11.30
C ASN A 209 2.35 6.26 11.40
N THR A 210 1.20 5.58 11.33
CA THR A 210 1.02 4.15 11.73
C THR A 210 0.86 3.17 10.56
N LEU A 211 1.33 3.51 9.36
CA LEU A 211 1.22 2.59 8.22
C LEU A 211 2.37 1.57 8.12
N ILE A 212 3.59 1.94 8.52
CA ILE A 212 4.72 0.99 8.57
C ILE A 212 4.64 0.03 9.78
N PRO A 213 4.15 0.43 10.99
CA PRO A 213 3.98 -0.50 12.11
C PRO A 213 2.97 -1.63 11.87
N LEU A 214 1.98 -1.45 11.00
CA LEU A 214 0.84 -2.38 10.91
C LEU A 214 1.23 -3.72 10.27
N LEU A 215 2.04 -3.70 9.21
CA LEU A 215 2.51 -4.90 8.51
C LEU A 215 3.53 -5.69 9.36
N THR A 216 4.43 -5.00 10.05
CA THR A 216 5.41 -5.66 10.94
C THR A 216 4.73 -6.24 12.19
N GLN A 217 3.62 -5.65 12.66
CA GLN A 217 2.91 -6.14 13.84
C GLN A 217 2.22 -7.50 13.63
N THR A 218 1.71 -7.79 12.43
CA THR A 218 0.99 -9.05 12.17
C THR A 218 1.95 -10.24 12.11
N LYS A 219 3.10 -10.09 11.43
CA LYS A 219 4.12 -11.15 11.31
C LYS A 219 4.68 -11.60 12.66
N TYR A 220 4.88 -10.67 13.59
CA TYR A 220 5.49 -10.95 14.90
C TYR A 220 4.51 -10.88 16.06
N GLN A 221 3.21 -11.06 15.82
CA GLN A 221 2.18 -10.92 16.85
C GLN A 221 2.42 -11.87 18.05
N ASN A 222 2.91 -13.08 17.78
CA ASN A 222 3.18 -14.11 18.79
C ASN A 222 4.61 -14.09 19.37
N SER A 223 5.50 -13.23 18.86
CA SER A 223 6.88 -13.14 19.35
C SER A 223 6.94 -12.38 20.68
N THR A 224 7.72 -12.90 21.63
CA THR A 224 8.00 -12.19 22.89
C THR A 224 8.92 -10.99 22.65
N PRO A 225 8.95 -10.00 23.55
CA PRO A 225 9.86 -8.87 23.43
C PRO A 225 11.34 -9.29 23.30
N GLU A 226 11.79 -10.28 24.07
CA GLU A 226 13.17 -10.77 24.01
C GLU A 226 13.50 -11.45 22.68
N GLN A 227 12.54 -12.18 22.09
CA GLN A 227 12.70 -12.77 20.77
C GLN A 227 12.85 -11.69 19.69
N LEU A 228 12.02 -10.64 19.76
CA LEU A 228 12.11 -9.49 18.86
C LEU A 228 13.44 -8.77 19.00
N TYR A 229 13.91 -8.54 20.22
CA TYR A 229 15.22 -7.94 20.47
C TYR A 229 16.37 -8.77 19.87
N ASN A 230 16.35 -10.09 20.07
CA ASN A 230 17.37 -10.97 19.53
C ASN A 230 17.35 -10.98 17.99
N LEU A 231 16.16 -10.99 17.39
CA LEU A 231 16.01 -10.92 15.94
C LEU A 231 16.48 -9.56 15.38
N GLY A 232 16.11 -8.45 16.03
CA GLY A 232 16.60 -7.12 15.68
C GLY A 232 18.13 -7.03 15.76
N THR A 233 18.73 -7.68 16.76
CA THR A 233 20.20 -7.79 16.89
C THR A 233 20.83 -8.57 15.73
N GLN A 234 20.18 -9.63 15.24
CA GLN A 234 20.65 -10.36 14.06
C GLN A 234 20.65 -9.44 12.82
N TYR A 235 19.55 -8.72 12.57
CA TYR A 235 19.47 -7.77 11.46
C TYR A 235 20.46 -6.60 11.59
N PHE A 236 20.71 -6.13 12.81
CA PHE A 236 21.73 -5.12 13.08
C PHE A 236 23.12 -5.63 12.68
N ASN A 237 23.47 -6.86 13.07
CA ASN A 237 24.76 -7.47 12.75
C ASN A 237 24.93 -7.78 11.26
N THR A 238 23.85 -7.97 10.52
CA THR A 238 23.87 -8.13 9.05
C THR A 238 23.73 -6.80 8.30
N ASN A 239 23.85 -5.66 8.99
CA ASN A 239 23.70 -4.31 8.46
C ASN A 239 22.34 -4.00 7.80
N ASN A 240 21.30 -4.79 8.07
CA ASN A 240 19.94 -4.44 7.67
C ASN A 240 19.31 -3.53 8.74
N LEU A 241 19.80 -2.30 8.77
CA LEU A 241 19.47 -1.32 9.81
C LEU A 241 17.99 -0.91 9.84
N PRO A 242 17.27 -0.73 8.71
CA PRO A 242 15.85 -0.40 8.73
C PRO A 242 15.00 -1.49 9.40
N HIS A 243 15.27 -2.76 9.12
CA HIS A 243 14.51 -3.87 9.72
C HIS A 243 14.88 -4.07 11.19
N ALA A 244 16.16 -3.88 11.55
CA ALA A 244 16.62 -3.89 12.93
C ALA A 244 15.92 -2.82 13.78
N GLU A 245 15.77 -1.60 13.25
CA GLU A 245 15.08 -0.49 13.91
C GLU A 245 13.62 -0.84 14.23
N GLN A 246 12.87 -1.33 13.26
CA GLN A 246 11.47 -1.70 13.44
C GLN A 246 11.29 -2.79 14.51
N LEU A 247 12.18 -3.79 14.52
CA LEU A 247 12.14 -4.89 15.48
C LEU A 247 12.51 -4.42 16.90
N PHE A 248 13.51 -3.53 17.04
CA PHE A 248 13.83 -2.92 18.32
C PHE A 248 12.69 -2.05 18.84
N GLN A 249 12.04 -1.28 17.98
CA GLN A 249 10.88 -0.46 18.34
C GLN A 249 9.70 -1.35 18.78
N LEU A 250 9.39 -2.41 18.03
CA LEU A 250 8.33 -3.34 18.39
C LEU A 250 8.63 -4.07 19.70
N SER A 251 9.89 -4.48 19.91
CA SER A 251 10.35 -5.05 21.19
C SER A 251 10.16 -4.07 22.34
N CYS A 252 10.56 -2.80 22.17
CA CYS A 252 10.39 -1.75 23.18
C CYS A 252 8.91 -1.60 23.57
N ILE A 253 8.03 -1.44 22.58
CA ILE A 253 6.58 -1.29 22.77
C ILE A 253 5.99 -2.52 23.48
N LYS A 254 6.28 -3.74 22.99
CA LYS A 254 5.72 -4.98 23.58
C LYS A 254 6.21 -5.24 25.00
N SER A 255 7.44 -4.84 25.33
CA SER A 255 7.96 -4.94 26.70
C SER A 255 7.38 -3.90 27.65
N ASN A 256 6.47 -3.03 27.16
CA ASN A 256 6.03 -1.84 27.89
C ASN A 256 7.23 -1.05 28.44
N THR A 257 8.25 -0.83 27.60
CA THR A 257 9.52 -0.15 27.92
C THR A 257 10.42 -0.84 28.96
N GLN A 258 10.12 -2.07 29.38
CA GLN A 258 10.96 -2.80 30.36
C GLN A 258 12.31 -3.24 29.77
N LEU A 259 12.38 -3.51 28.46
CA LEU A 259 13.64 -3.81 27.77
C LEU A 259 14.32 -2.52 27.31
N ALA A 260 14.97 -1.81 28.26
CA ALA A 260 15.63 -0.54 28.00
C ALA A 260 16.63 -0.61 26.82
N ALA A 261 17.37 -1.71 26.67
CA ALA A 261 18.30 -1.90 25.56
C ALA A 261 17.60 -1.89 24.18
N ALA A 262 16.39 -2.43 24.08
CA ALA A 262 15.61 -2.40 22.84
C ALA A 262 15.21 -0.96 22.48
N CYS A 263 14.69 -0.21 23.45
CA CYS A 263 14.30 1.19 23.25
C CYS A 263 15.50 2.05 22.84
N THR A 264 16.63 1.92 23.55
CA THR A 264 17.87 2.65 23.23
C THR A 264 18.38 2.32 21.84
N ASN A 265 18.36 1.04 21.42
CA ASN A 265 18.81 0.65 20.09
C ASN A 265 17.87 1.18 18.99
N ALA A 266 16.56 1.22 19.23
CA ALA A 266 15.60 1.80 18.29
C ALA A 266 15.88 3.31 18.09
N VAL A 267 16.10 4.05 19.17
CA VAL A 267 16.45 5.49 19.12
C VAL A 267 17.81 5.71 18.48
N TYR A 268 18.82 4.90 18.84
CA TYR A 268 20.16 4.96 18.25
C TYR A 268 20.11 4.78 16.73
N LEU A 269 19.39 3.75 16.25
CA LEU A 269 19.27 3.49 14.82
C LEU A 269 18.51 4.59 14.10
N ARG A 270 17.40 5.09 14.66
CA ARG A 270 16.69 6.24 14.08
C ARG A 270 17.57 7.48 13.99
N SER A 271 18.37 7.73 15.02
CA SER A 271 19.30 8.85 15.06
C SER A 271 20.41 8.72 14.01
N HIS A 272 20.97 7.52 13.88
CA HIS A 272 22.09 7.24 12.97
C HIS A 272 21.66 7.15 11.50
N LEU A 273 20.45 6.63 11.25
CA LEU A 273 19.85 6.57 9.91
C LEU A 273 19.28 7.92 9.46
N CYS A 274 19.36 8.97 10.29
CA CYS A 274 18.64 10.23 10.12
C CYS A 274 17.12 10.05 9.94
N LEU A 275 16.57 8.92 10.40
CA LEU A 275 15.15 8.59 10.40
C LEU A 275 14.50 9.14 11.68
N TRP A 276 14.54 10.45 11.86
CA TRP A 276 13.82 11.15 12.95
C TRP A 276 12.33 11.28 12.62
N GLY A 277 11.69 10.17 12.26
CA GLY A 277 10.38 10.16 11.63
C GLY A 277 10.38 10.81 10.24
N VAL A 278 9.45 10.40 9.38
CA VAL A 278 9.10 11.19 8.20
C VAL A 278 8.55 12.52 8.73
N ASN A 279 9.27 13.63 8.48
CA ASN A 279 9.02 15.01 8.92
C ASN A 279 9.51 15.47 10.31
N GLY A 280 10.46 14.77 10.97
CA GLY A 280 11.07 15.31 12.21
C GLY A 280 10.20 15.22 13.46
N THR A 281 8.99 14.66 13.37
CA THR A 281 8.02 14.56 14.47
C THR A 281 8.27 13.40 15.44
N GLY A 282 9.31 12.60 15.18
CA GLY A 282 9.73 11.51 16.08
C GLY A 282 10.66 11.96 17.20
N PHE A 283 11.32 13.12 17.07
CA PHE A 283 12.38 13.55 17.98
C PHE A 283 11.91 13.67 19.44
N GLU A 284 10.79 14.35 19.69
CA GLU A 284 10.25 14.55 21.04
C GLU A 284 9.69 13.28 21.67
N ARG A 285 9.32 12.28 20.86
CA ARG A 285 8.88 10.97 21.34
C ARG A 285 10.07 10.06 21.70
N ASP A 286 11.21 10.31 21.06
CA ASP A 286 12.42 9.51 21.19
C ASP A 286 13.36 10.01 22.30
N MET A 287 13.20 11.26 22.73
CA MET A 287 13.85 11.88 23.90
C MET A 287 13.07 11.62 25.19
#